data_AF-A0A3G2IMQ5-F1
#
_entry.id   AF-A0A3G2IMQ5-F1
#
_cell.length_a   1.000
_cell.length_b   1.000
_cell.length_c   1.000
_cell.angle_alpha   90.00
_cell.angle_beta   90.00
_cell.angle_gamma   90.00
#
_symmetry.space_group_name_H-M   'P 1'
#
loop_
_entity.id
_entity.type
_entity.pdbx_description
1 polymer ?
#
loop_
_entity_poly.entity_id
_entity_poly.type
_entity_poly.pdbx_seq_one_letter_code
_entity_poly.pdbx_strand_id
1 'polypeptide(L)'
;MERKTGSHFTLVKLPNNEVTTIELNEEILTKALIKIFEAMVYNSNKRMEAERHISDHYSACMGNKLNKLSPLGMEFMNAVIANLAEQAFEHQGVSNGN
;
A
#
# COMPACT_ATOMS: atom_id res chain seq x y z
N MET A 1 -1.93 -29.90 -8.03
CA MET A 1 -2.66 -28.68 -7.65
C MET A 1 -1.68 -27.54 -7.71
N GLU A 2 -1.76 -26.71 -8.74
CA GLU A 2 -0.88 -25.56 -8.90
C GLU A 2 -1.20 -24.58 -7.76
N ARG A 3 -0.24 -24.38 -6.85
CA ARG A 3 -0.31 -23.28 -5.89
C ARG A 3 -0.19 -22.03 -6.74
N LYS A 4 -1.33 -21.37 -7.03
CA LYS A 4 -1.32 -19.99 -7.50
C LYS A 4 -0.58 -19.20 -6.43
N THR A 5 0.71 -18.95 -6.64
CA THR A 5 1.46 -17.98 -5.86
C THR A 5 0.62 -16.70 -5.90
N GLY A 6 0.05 -16.31 -4.76
CA GLY A 6 -0.79 -15.12 -4.59
C GLY A 6 0.01 -13.81 -4.75
N SER A 7 0.96 -13.81 -5.67
CA SER A 7 1.77 -12.67 -6.08
C SER A 7 1.01 -11.97 -7.19
N HIS A 8 0.33 -10.88 -6.84
CA HIS A 8 -0.28 -9.98 -7.79
C HIS A 8 0.75 -8.97 -8.25
N PHE A 9 1.26 -9.13 -9.48
CA PHE A 9 2.12 -8.11 -10.07
C PHE A 9 1.26 -6.96 -10.60
N THR A 10 1.47 -5.76 -10.08
CA THR A 10 0.78 -4.57 -10.56
C THR A 10 1.76 -3.63 -11.24
N LEU A 11 1.36 -3.11 -12.40
CA LEU A 11 2.09 -2.07 -13.11
C LEU A 11 1.72 -0.72 -12.48
N VAL A 12 2.72 0.01 -12.00
CA VAL A 12 2.55 1.33 -11.42
C VAL A 12 3.32 2.33 -12.25
N LYS A 13 2.67 3.43 -12.58
CA LYS A 13 3.33 4.56 -13.22
C LYS A 13 3.86 5.48 -12.14
N LEU A 14 5.18 5.62 -12.09
CA LEU A 14 5.88 6.52 -11.20
C LEU A 14 5.68 7.98 -11.65
N PRO A 15 5.86 8.96 -10.74
CA PRO A 15 5.70 10.38 -11.06
C PRO A 15 6.70 10.88 -12.12
N ASN A 16 7.82 10.18 -12.32
CA ASN A 16 8.79 10.43 -13.39
C ASN A 16 8.35 9.84 -14.76
N ASN A 17 7.09 9.43 -14.89
CA ASN A 17 6.51 8.77 -16.06
C ASN A 17 7.07 7.37 -16.37
N GLU A 18 8.00 6.83 -15.57
CA GLU A 18 8.46 5.45 -15.72
C GLU A 18 7.39 4.48 -15.23
N VAL A 19 7.38 3.28 -15.81
CA VAL A 19 6.47 2.22 -15.41
C VAL A 19 7.29 1.16 -14.70
N THR A 20 6.99 0.93 -13.44
CA THR A 20 7.61 -0.15 -12.65
C THR A 20 6.59 -1.24 -12.39
N THR A 21 7.08 -2.47 -12.22
CA THR A 21 6.23 -3.62 -11.89
C THR A 21 6.52 -4.00 -10.45
N ILE A 22 5.51 -3.95 -9.60
CA ILE A 22 5.65 -4.28 -8.19
C ILE A 22 4.95 -5.60 -7.94
N GLU A 23 5.67 -6.53 -7.31
CA GLU A 23 5.04 -7.68 -6.71
C GLU A 23 4.23 -7.23 -5.48
N LEU A 24 2.92 -7.23 -5.60
CA LEU A 24 2.01 -7.12 -4.46
C LEU A 24 1.61 -8.53 -4.03
N ASN A 25 2.12 -8.95 -2.88
CA ASN A 25 1.55 -10.08 -2.16
C ASN A 25 0.91 -9.56 -0.85
N GLU A 26 0.06 -10.37 -0.22
CA GLU A 26 -0.64 -9.97 1.01
C GLU A 26 0.33 -9.49 2.10
N GLU A 27 1.52 -10.10 2.20
CA GLU A 27 2.53 -9.72 3.18
C GLU A 27 3.15 -8.35 2.90
N ILE A 28 3.54 -8.09 1.65
CA ILE A 28 4.11 -6.80 1.20
C ILE A 28 3.08 -5.70 1.38
N LEU A 29 1.83 -5.93 0.95
CA LEU A 29 0.76 -4.95 1.11
C LEU A 29 0.49 -4.67 2.59
N THR A 30 0.42 -5.70 3.44
CA THR A 30 0.22 -5.54 4.88
C THR A 30 1.36 -4.73 5.51
N LYS A 31 2.61 -5.04 5.16
CA LYS A 31 3.78 -4.29 5.64
C LYS A 31 3.78 -2.84 5.16
N ALA A 32 3.37 -2.60 3.91
CA ALA A 32 3.25 -1.26 3.34
C ALA A 32 2.21 -0.43 4.08
N LEU A 33 1.02 -0.99 4.32
CA LEU A 33 -0.04 -0.35 5.10
C LEU A 33 0.43 0.00 6.51
N ILE A 34 1.11 -0.93 7.19
CA ILE A 34 1.64 -0.68 8.53
C ILE A 34 2.68 0.46 8.53
N LYS A 35 3.59 0.48 7.56
CA LYS A 35 4.68 1.48 7.52
C LYS A 35 4.26 2.85 7.01
N ILE A 36 3.39 2.90 6.01
CA ILE A 36 3.01 4.14 5.34
C ILE A 36 1.84 4.80 6.08
N PHE A 37 0.84 4.00 6.44
CA PHE A 37 -0.38 4.50 7.05
C PHE A 37 -0.36 4.36 8.57
N GLU A 38 -0.28 3.14 9.11
CA GLU A 38 -0.43 2.93 10.55
C GLU A 38 0.68 3.64 11.35
N ALA A 39 1.93 3.57 10.89
CA ALA A 39 3.04 4.24 11.56
C ALA A 39 2.88 5.77 11.56
N MET A 40 2.35 6.37 10.48
CA MET A 40 2.03 7.80 10.45
C MET A 40 0.94 8.13 11.47
N VAL A 41 -0.13 7.33 11.51
CA VAL A 41 -1.24 7.53 12.46
C VAL A 41 -0.79 7.36 13.91
N TYR A 42 0.04 6.35 14.20
CA TYR A 42 0.63 6.12 15.52
C TYR A 42 1.64 7.20 15.94
N ASN A 43 2.34 7.82 14.98
CA ASN A 43 3.25 8.91 15.28
C ASN A 43 2.50 10.22 15.59
N SER A 44 1.37 10.46 14.93
CA SER A 44 0.56 11.67 15.12
C SER A 44 -0.45 11.61 16.26
N ASN A 45 -0.86 10.42 16.70
CA ASN A 45 -1.93 10.25 17.69
C ASN A 45 -1.53 9.35 18.85
N LYS A 46 -2.23 9.49 19.98
CA LYS A 46 -2.12 8.51 21.08
C LYS A 46 -2.60 7.15 20.59
N ARG A 47 -1.94 6.08 21.05
CA ARG A 47 -2.17 4.70 20.60
C ARG A 47 -3.65 4.30 20.50
N MET A 48 -4.46 4.70 21.49
CA MET A 48 -5.90 4.42 21.54
C MET A 48 -6.71 5.15 20.46
N GLU A 49 -6.35 6.40 20.13
CA GLU A 49 -6.99 7.15 19.04
C GLU A 49 -6.48 6.69 17.69
N ALA A 50 -5.20 6.32 17.60
CA ALA A 50 -4.61 5.76 16.39
C ALA A 50 -5.32 4.47 15.95
N GLU A 51 -5.53 3.51 16.85
CA GLU A 51 -6.25 2.27 16.54
C GLU A 51 -7.68 2.54 16.07
N ARG A 52 -8.35 3.51 16.69
CA ARG A 52 -9.70 3.90 16.28
C ARG A 52 -9.71 4.52 14.90
N HIS A 53 -8.77 5.43 14.60
CA HIS A 53 -8.61 6.05 13.29
C HIS A 53 -8.29 5.02 12.20
N ILE A 54 -7.39 4.09 12.49
CA ILE A 54 -7.00 3.02 11.56
C ILE A 54 -8.22 2.16 11.22
N SER A 55 -8.96 1.71 12.24
CA SER A 55 -10.15 0.87 12.07
C SER A 55 -11.27 1.60 11.30
N ASP A 56 -11.53 2.86 11.65
CA ASP A 56 -12.54 3.68 10.98
C ASP A 56 -12.18 3.92 9.50
N HIS A 57 -10.90 4.21 9.22
CA HIS A 57 -10.42 4.40 7.85
C HIS A 57 -10.52 3.13 7.01
N TYR A 58 -10.13 1.97 7.54
CA TYR A 58 -10.29 0.69 6.83
C TYR A 58 -11.75 0.37 6.58
N SER A 59 -12.63 0.63 7.55
CA SER A 59 -14.07 0.46 7.38
C SER A 59 -14.63 1.37 6.28
N ALA A 60 -14.19 2.62 6.21
CA ALA A 60 -14.56 3.57 5.15
C ALA A 60 -14.00 3.18 3.76
N CYS A 61 -12.84 2.52 3.72
CA CYS A 61 -12.25 2.00 2.50
C CYS A 61 -13.03 0.81 1.92
N MET A 62 -13.70 0.02 2.77
CA MET A 62 -14.60 -1.05 2.33
C MET A 62 -15.88 -0.45 1.74
N GLY A 63 -16.19 -0.82 0.50
CA GLY A 63 -17.43 -0.40 -0.15
C GLY A 63 -18.65 -1.14 0.38
N ASN A 64 -19.82 -0.51 0.23
CA ASN A 64 -21.13 -1.11 0.54
C ASN A 64 -21.44 -2.41 -0.23
N LYS A 65 -20.65 -2.76 -1.25
CA LYS A 65 -20.74 -4.05 -1.94
C LYS A 65 -19.63 -4.95 -1.44
N LEU A 66 -20.01 -6.11 -0.89
CA LEU A 66 -19.10 -7.20 -0.53
C LEU A 66 -18.07 -7.39 -1.65
N ASN A 67 -16.78 -7.25 -1.30
CA ASN A 67 -15.60 -7.37 -2.18
C ASN A 67 -15.30 -6.20 -3.13
N LYS A 68 -15.84 -5.00 -2.91
CA LYS A 68 -15.41 -3.80 -3.65
C LYS A 68 -14.91 -2.71 -2.71
N LEU A 69 -13.81 -2.07 -3.09
CA LEU A 69 -13.34 -0.86 -2.43
C LEU A 69 -14.29 0.31 -2.74
N SER A 70 -14.53 1.15 -1.75
CA SER A 70 -15.12 2.48 -1.95
C SER A 70 -14.23 3.31 -2.88
N PRO A 71 -14.74 4.37 -3.53
CA PRO A 71 -13.90 5.33 -4.25
C PRO A 71 -12.74 5.84 -3.39
N LEU A 72 -13.02 6.13 -2.11
CA LEU A 72 -12.00 6.49 -1.12
C LEU A 72 -10.94 5.39 -0.94
N GLY A 73 -11.37 4.13 -0.80
CA GLY A 73 -10.47 2.98 -0.66
C GLY A 73 -9.64 2.71 -1.92
N MET A 74 -10.20 3.00 -3.10
CA MET A 74 -9.48 2.89 -4.37
C MET A 74 -8.37 3.93 -4.47
N GLU A 75 -8.67 5.20 -4.14
CA GLU A 75 -7.65 6.26 -4.13
C GLU A 75 -6.59 6.00 -3.06
N PHE A 76 -6.99 5.56 -1.87
CA PHE A 76 -6.06 5.17 -0.81
C PHE A 76 -5.13 4.03 -1.23
N MET A 77 -5.67 2.94 -1.78
CA MET A 77 -4.84 1.82 -2.25
C MET A 77 -3.92 2.25 -3.39
N ASN A 78 -4.39 3.09 -4.31
CA ASN A 78 -3.55 3.61 -5.38
C ASN A 78 -2.39 4.47 -4.83
N ALA A 79 -2.64 5.28 -3.79
CA ALA A 79 -1.60 6.06 -3.11
C ALA A 79 -0.59 5.16 -2.38
N VAL A 80 -1.06 4.11 -1.66
CA VAL A 80 -0.18 3.14 -0.99
C VAL A 80 0.70 2.41 -2.01
N ILE A 81 0.11 1.98 -3.13
CA ILE A 81 0.82 1.31 -4.22
C ILE A 81 1.84 2.24 -4.88
N ALA A 82 1.48 3.51 -5.14
CA ALA A 82 2.40 4.51 -5.68
C ALA A 82 3.58 4.76 -4.72
N ASN A 83 3.31 4.91 -3.43
CA ASN A 83 4.36 5.14 -2.44
C ASN A 83 5.27 3.91 -2.25
N LEU A 84 4.69 2.70 -2.37
CA LEU A 84 5.46 1.45 -2.42
C LEU A 84 6.32 1.38 -3.69
N ALA A 85 5.82 1.87 -4.83
CA ALA A 85 6.57 1.98 -6.08
C ALA A 85 7.77 2.89 -5.94
N GLU A 86 7.57 4.06 -5.35
CA GLU A 86 8.61 5.03 -5.08
C GLU A 86 9.68 4.42 -4.16
N GLN A 87 9.29 3.82 -3.03
CA GLN A 87 10.24 3.17 -2.12
C GLN A 87 10.99 2.00 -2.76
N ALA A 88 10.30 1.18 -3.56
CA ALA A 88 10.94 0.09 -4.30
C ALA A 88 11.93 0.63 -5.33
N PHE A 89 11.60 1.72 -6.03
CA PHE A 89 12.47 2.38 -6.99
C PHE A 89 13.67 3.05 -6.32
N GLU A 90 13.48 3.74 -5.19
CA GLU A 90 14.56 4.30 -4.39
C GLU A 90 15.52 3.20 -3.89
N HIS A 91 15.00 2.07 -3.42
CA HIS A 91 15.81 0.91 -3.04
C HIS A 91 16.53 0.27 -4.25
N GLN A 92 15.91 0.27 -5.42
CA GLN A 92 16.51 -0.23 -6.66
C GLN A 92 17.56 0.75 -7.22
N GLY A 93 17.48 2.04 -6.86
CA GLY A 93 18.48 3.08 -7.09
C GLY A 93 19.72 2.98 -6.19
N VAL A 94 19.69 2.19 -5.11
CA VAL A 94 20.87 1.88 -4.26
C VAL A 94 21.51 0.56 -4.68
N SER A 95 21.73 0.38 -5.98
CA SER A 95 22.60 -0.66 -6.55
C SER A 95 23.27 -0.16 -7.84
N ASN A 96 23.73 1.09 -7.85
CA ASN A 96 24.85 1.49 -8.70
C ASN A 96 25.37 2.86 -8.24
N GLY A 97 26.45 2.86 -7.46
CA GLY A 97 27.01 4.11 -6.95
C GLY A 97 28.20 3.95 -6.00
N ASN A 98 29.28 3.36 -6.53
CA ASN A 98 30.69 3.42 -6.08
C ASN A 98 31.13 2.62 -4.85
#